data_AF-X1AS97-F1
#
_entry.id   AF-X1AS97-F1
#
_cell.length_a   1.000
_cell.length_b   1.000
_cell.length_c   1.000
_cell.angle_alpha   90.00
_cell.angle_beta   90.00
_cell.angle_gamma   90.00
#
_symmetry.space_group_name_H-M   'P 1'
#
loop_
_entity.id
_entity.type
_entity.pdbx_description
1 polymer ?
#
loop_
_entity_poly.entity_id
_entity_poly.type
_entity_poly.pdbx_seq_one_letter_code
_entity_poly.pdbx_strand_id
1 'polypeptide(L)'
;MEDFTWKLIEPERIKSENLGQHILQNAPPILYTKNDKEKTSVNYLISFFFIVGFYLIFLSIWTFIEIDLGGFELYLFTIITIIIIVIALPLLILYIRGNVYNKPIQSYYEWFIAQSDNIETIYSCLVLYPIFSGKTHPDKGFNRAYKIYEETVLSNKIDITQIEIYFKINSKNPNNLESLELIGYFFKYGEGQQFFDENTNRDVWRFFEALKSKEDNFISVANWDHLYEWRDDLVFDFDKLHELAPWIILRWNNLNLITLTPEAKKKLRFGKRNITTLPKLKPWAGDLFKQEYHNEAEYNDLKVTQNAIKAILGDIILSKNSKQIKKNFNNFKEFFVKNT
;
A
#
# COMPACT_ATOMS: atom_id res chain seq x y z
N MET A 1 -35.99 16.89 -7.93
CA MET A 1 -34.73 16.60 -7.22
C MET A 1 -33.86 17.81 -7.41
N GLU A 2 -33.29 18.34 -6.33
CA GLU A 2 -32.31 19.42 -6.44
C GLU A 2 -30.97 18.81 -6.87
N ASP A 3 -30.35 19.37 -7.90
CA ASP A 3 -29.17 18.79 -8.54
C ASP A 3 -27.89 19.10 -7.73
N PHE A 4 -27.68 18.34 -6.64
CA PHE A 4 -26.37 18.28 -6.02
C PHE A 4 -25.35 17.72 -7.02
N THR A 5 -24.33 18.51 -7.31
CA THR A 5 -23.22 18.14 -8.18
C THR A 5 -21.92 18.36 -7.45
N TRP A 6 -20.99 17.41 -7.57
CA TRP A 6 -19.64 17.57 -7.05
C TRP A 6 -18.93 18.69 -7.82
N LYS A 7 -18.46 19.69 -7.09
CA LYS A 7 -17.66 20.80 -7.61
C LYS A 7 -16.29 20.76 -6.95
N LEU A 8 -15.24 20.75 -7.76
CA LEU A 8 -13.85 20.83 -7.31
C LEU A 8 -13.62 22.22 -6.68
N ILE A 9 -13.07 22.24 -5.47
CA ILE A 9 -12.57 23.46 -4.84
C ILE A 9 -11.18 23.76 -5.42
N GLU A 10 -10.96 25.01 -5.80
CA GLU A 10 -9.67 25.46 -6.34
C GLU A 10 -8.54 25.29 -5.30
N PRO A 11 -7.39 24.70 -5.71
CA PRO A 11 -6.20 24.53 -4.87
C PRO A 11 -5.72 25.78 -4.12
N GLU A 12 -5.92 26.96 -4.69
CA GLU A 12 -5.47 28.23 -4.09
C GLU A 12 -6.31 28.64 -2.89
N ARG A 13 -7.59 28.25 -2.85
CA ARG A 13 -8.49 28.47 -1.69
C ARG A 13 -8.22 27.49 -0.54
N ILE A 14 -7.45 26.45 -0.81
CA ILE A 14 -7.21 25.29 0.04
C ILE A 14 -5.90 25.43 0.85
N LYS A 15 -5.06 26.41 0.53
CA LYS A 15 -3.78 26.68 1.22
C LYS A 15 -3.98 27.34 2.60
N SER A 16 -4.44 26.57 3.58
CA SER A 16 -4.21 26.90 4.99
C SER A 16 -3.45 25.74 5.65
N GLU A 17 -2.49 26.06 6.52
CA GLU A 17 -1.81 25.06 7.36
C GLU A 17 -2.82 24.20 8.16
N ASN A 18 -3.99 24.77 8.46
CA ASN A 18 -5.10 24.12 9.16
C ASN A 18 -5.70 22.97 8.35
N LEU A 19 -5.74 23.06 7.01
CA LEU A 19 -6.25 21.98 6.20
C LEU A 19 -5.32 20.77 6.23
N GLY A 20 -4.01 20.98 6.09
CA GLY A 20 -3.03 19.91 6.21
C GLY A 20 -3.21 19.14 7.51
N GLN A 21 -3.31 19.86 8.64
CA GLN A 21 -3.58 19.25 9.94
C GLN A 21 -4.91 18.49 10.00
N HIS A 22 -5.99 19.02 9.42
CA HIS A 22 -7.28 18.32 9.38
C HIS A 22 -7.28 17.07 8.52
N ILE A 23 -6.60 17.08 7.37
CA ILE A 23 -6.41 15.89 6.55
C ILE A 23 -5.70 14.81 7.37
N LEU A 24 -4.69 15.20 8.15
CA LEU A 24 -3.94 14.27 9.01
C LEU A 24 -4.76 13.72 10.17
N GLN A 25 -5.59 14.54 10.80
CA GLN A 25 -6.46 14.13 11.89
C GLN A 25 -7.55 13.15 11.43
N ASN A 26 -8.02 13.30 10.18
CA ASN A 26 -9.09 12.49 9.61
C ASN A 26 -8.60 11.40 8.66
N ALA A 27 -7.29 11.29 8.41
CA ALA A 27 -6.73 10.24 7.56
C ALA A 27 -7.12 8.85 8.08
N PRO A 28 -7.50 7.90 7.20
CA PRO A 28 -7.98 6.61 7.65
C PRO A 28 -6.90 5.85 8.43
N PRO A 29 -7.21 5.30 9.63
CA PRO A 29 -6.28 4.47 10.40
C PRO A 29 -5.77 3.26 9.62
N ILE A 30 -6.58 2.80 8.66
CA ILE A 30 -6.41 1.63 7.79
C ILE A 30 -5.16 1.72 6.88
N LEU A 31 -4.64 2.93 6.64
CA LEU A 31 -3.36 3.12 5.94
C LEU A 31 -2.13 2.77 6.77
N TYR A 32 -2.30 2.63 8.09
CA TYR A 32 -1.20 2.62 9.05
C TYR A 32 -1.29 1.46 10.04
N THR A 33 -2.03 0.39 9.73
CA THR A 33 -2.32 -0.65 10.72
C THR A 33 -1.02 -1.34 11.19
N LYS A 34 -0.93 -1.57 12.51
CA LYS A 34 0.20 -2.26 13.15
C LYS A 34 0.20 -3.78 12.94
N ASN A 35 -0.91 -4.33 12.44
CA ASN A 35 -1.21 -5.75 12.45
C ASN A 35 -1.15 -6.41 11.07
N ASP A 36 -0.89 -5.64 9.99
CA ASP A 36 -0.64 -6.15 8.63
C ASP A 36 0.76 -6.80 8.50
N LYS A 37 1.18 -7.57 9.51
CA LYS A 37 2.42 -8.32 9.49
C LYS A 37 2.15 -9.71 8.95
N GLU A 38 3.02 -10.21 8.09
CA GLU A 38 3.02 -11.63 7.76
C GLU A 38 3.11 -12.44 9.06
N LYS A 39 2.14 -13.32 9.34
CA LYS A 39 2.14 -14.18 10.55
C LYS A 39 3.44 -14.98 10.68
N THR A 40 4.06 -15.33 9.57
CA THR A 40 5.37 -16.01 9.47
C THR A 40 6.51 -15.18 10.05
N SER A 41 6.45 -13.85 9.97
CA SER A 41 7.50 -12.96 10.47
C SER A 41 7.61 -13.01 11.99
N VAL A 42 6.47 -12.99 12.67
CA VAL A 42 6.42 -13.14 14.14
C VAL A 42 6.95 -14.52 14.55
N ASN A 43 6.68 -15.57 13.78
CA ASN A 43 7.23 -16.90 14.03
C ASN A 43 8.76 -16.95 13.88
N TYR A 44 9.35 -16.22 12.91
CA TYR A 44 10.81 -16.09 12.81
C TYR A 44 11.41 -15.37 14.00
N LEU A 45 10.76 -14.31 14.50
CA LEU A 45 11.20 -13.60 15.71
C LEU A 45 11.10 -14.47 16.96
N ILE A 46 10.00 -15.19 17.13
CA ILE A 46 9.82 -16.14 18.25
C ILE A 46 10.92 -17.21 18.19
N SER A 47 11.18 -17.78 17.01
CA SER A 47 12.23 -18.79 16.81
C SER A 47 13.62 -18.23 17.08
N PHE A 48 13.89 -16.98 16.69
CA PHE A 48 15.12 -16.28 17.03
C PHE A 48 15.32 -16.16 18.54
N PHE A 49 14.30 -15.72 19.28
CA PHE A 49 14.38 -15.62 20.74
C PHE A 49 14.56 -16.97 21.43
N PHE A 50 13.97 -18.06 20.91
CA PHE A 50 14.23 -19.40 21.43
C PHE A 50 15.70 -19.81 21.26
N ILE A 51 16.30 -19.54 20.10
CA ILE A 51 17.70 -19.89 19.81
C ILE A 51 18.67 -19.04 20.64
N VAL A 52 18.41 -17.73 20.74
CA VAL A 52 19.20 -16.84 21.59
C VAL A 52 19.06 -17.23 23.06
N GLY A 53 17.85 -17.55 23.52
CA GLY A 53 17.61 -18.04 24.88
C GLY A 53 18.38 -19.32 25.18
N PHE A 54 18.35 -20.30 24.26
CA PHE A 54 19.15 -21.52 24.37
C PHE A 54 20.65 -21.22 24.43
N TYR A 55 21.14 -20.29 23.60
CA TYR A 55 22.54 -19.88 23.62
C TYR A 55 22.95 -19.25 24.95
N LEU A 56 22.10 -18.41 25.55
CA LEU A 56 22.37 -17.79 26.85
C LEU A 56 22.45 -18.85 27.98
N ILE A 57 21.59 -19.87 27.92
CA ILE A 57 21.66 -21.02 28.85
C ILE A 57 22.96 -21.79 28.64
N PHE A 58 23.31 -22.12 27.40
CA PHE A 58 24.57 -22.78 27.06
C PHE A 58 25.78 -21.98 27.54
N LEU A 59 25.80 -20.67 27.32
CA LEU A 59 26.86 -19.77 27.74
C LEU A 59 26.98 -19.75 29.27
N SER A 60 25.86 -19.72 29.99
CA SER A 60 25.86 -19.78 31.45
C SER A 60 26.44 -21.09 31.98
N ILE A 61 26.06 -22.24 31.39
CA ILE A 61 26.59 -23.56 31.76
C ILE A 61 28.08 -23.65 31.42
N TRP A 62 28.47 -23.17 30.23
CA TRP A 62 29.85 -23.20 29.78
C TRP A 62 30.74 -22.35 30.69
N THR A 63 30.33 -21.14 31.03
CA THR A 63 31.07 -20.26 31.95
C THR A 63 31.21 -20.88 33.34
N PHE A 64 30.15 -21.51 33.87
CA PHE A 64 30.22 -22.24 35.13
C PHE A 64 31.26 -23.38 35.09
N ILE A 65 31.22 -24.21 34.04
CA ILE A 65 32.15 -25.34 33.87
C ILE A 65 33.59 -24.84 33.66
N GLU A 66 33.80 -23.81 32.86
CA GLU A 66 35.13 -23.29 32.58
C GLU A 66 35.78 -22.68 33.85
N ILE A 67 35.01 -21.94 34.65
CA ILE A 67 35.50 -21.32 35.88
C ILE A 67 35.76 -22.36 36.98
N ASP A 68 34.83 -23.30 37.19
CA ASP A 68 34.89 -24.22 38.34
C ASP A 68 35.63 -25.54 38.05
N LEU A 69 35.68 -25.98 36.79
CA LEU A 69 36.26 -27.27 36.38
C LEU A 69 37.51 -27.11 35.50
N GLY A 70 37.85 -25.89 35.07
CA GLY A 70 39.15 -25.54 34.46
C GLY A 70 39.50 -26.28 33.18
N GLY A 71 38.52 -26.83 32.46
CA GLY A 71 38.80 -27.76 31.38
C GLY A 71 37.63 -27.99 30.45
N PHE A 72 37.18 -26.95 29.73
CA PHE A 72 36.31 -27.16 28.58
C PHE A 72 36.97 -26.71 27.28
N GLU A 73 36.86 -27.53 26.22
CA GLU A 73 37.52 -27.23 24.96
C GLU A 73 36.91 -26.00 24.29
N LEU A 74 37.71 -24.92 24.22
CA LEU A 74 37.40 -23.67 23.51
C LEU A 74 36.94 -23.93 22.07
N TYR A 75 37.44 -25.00 21.45
CA TYR A 75 37.06 -25.44 20.11
C TYR A 75 35.56 -25.77 20.03
N LEU A 76 35.03 -26.53 20.98
CA LEU A 76 33.64 -26.98 20.99
C LEU A 76 32.68 -25.81 21.27
N PHE A 77 33.09 -24.90 22.16
CA PHE A 77 32.41 -23.62 22.37
C PHE A 77 32.35 -22.79 21.08
N THR A 78 33.47 -22.68 20.37
CA THR A 78 33.57 -21.92 19.12
C THR A 78 32.66 -22.49 18.04
N ILE A 79 32.63 -23.82 17.87
CA ILE A 79 31.74 -24.48 16.89
C ILE A 79 30.27 -24.20 17.20
N ILE A 80 29.84 -24.41 18.45
CA ILE A 80 28.44 -24.20 18.84
C ILE A 80 28.04 -22.74 18.63
N THR A 81 28.92 -21.81 18.99
CA THR A 81 28.71 -20.37 18.78
C THR A 81 28.53 -20.04 17.29
N ILE A 82 29.38 -20.58 16.41
CA ILE A 82 29.28 -20.38 14.96
C ILE A 82 27.94 -20.93 14.44
N ILE A 83 27.55 -22.15 14.83
CA ILE A 83 26.28 -22.77 14.39
C ILE A 83 25.10 -21.89 14.80
N ILE A 84 25.09 -21.40 16.05
CA ILE A 84 24.02 -20.55 16.55
C ILE A 84 23.93 -19.24 15.78
N ILE A 85 25.07 -18.58 15.50
CA ILE A 85 25.10 -17.36 14.69
C ILE A 85 24.55 -17.63 13.28
N VAL A 86 24.97 -18.74 12.66
CA VAL A 86 24.54 -19.14 11.30
C VAL A 86 23.05 -19.42 11.23
N ILE A 87 22.38 -19.80 12.33
CA ILE A 87 20.93 -20.03 12.36
C ILE A 87 20.17 -18.76 12.80
N ALA A 88 20.65 -18.06 13.82
CA ALA A 88 19.98 -16.90 14.41
C ALA A 88 20.01 -15.69 13.46
N LEU A 89 21.14 -15.43 12.78
CA LEU A 89 21.28 -14.28 11.90
C LEU A 89 20.31 -14.36 10.70
N PRO A 90 20.15 -15.48 9.98
CA PRO A 90 19.12 -15.61 8.95
C PRO A 90 17.70 -15.42 9.47
N LEU A 91 17.36 -15.94 10.66
CA LEU A 91 16.01 -15.76 11.23
C LEU A 91 15.72 -14.28 11.53
N LEU A 92 16.69 -13.54 12.05
CA LEU A 92 16.55 -12.11 12.28
C LEU A 92 16.44 -11.35 10.95
N ILE A 93 17.25 -11.71 9.94
CA ILE A 93 17.15 -11.13 8.60
C ILE A 93 15.79 -11.42 7.96
N LEU A 94 15.27 -12.64 8.10
CA LEU A 94 13.95 -13.03 7.61
C LEU A 94 12.83 -12.28 8.33
N TYR A 95 12.93 -12.12 9.65
CA TYR A 95 12.01 -11.27 10.42
C TYR A 95 12.05 -9.82 9.92
N ILE A 96 13.22 -9.21 9.79
CA ILE A 96 13.37 -7.83 9.32
C ILE A 96 12.78 -7.68 7.91
N ARG A 97 13.05 -8.64 7.02
CA ARG A 97 12.53 -8.64 5.64
C ARG A 97 11.02 -8.86 5.55
N GLY A 98 10.42 -9.58 6.49
CA GLY A 98 8.97 -9.84 6.52
C GLY A 98 8.18 -8.87 7.40
N ASN A 99 8.86 -8.06 8.22
CA ASN A 99 8.29 -7.01 9.05
C ASN A 99 8.49 -5.63 8.37
N VAL A 100 8.05 -5.53 7.12
CA VAL A 100 8.12 -4.29 6.33
C VAL A 100 6.74 -3.65 6.27
N TYR A 101 6.68 -2.36 6.60
CA TYR A 101 5.47 -1.56 6.39
C TYR A 101 5.54 -0.90 5.01
N ASN A 102 4.44 -0.94 4.27
CA ASN A 102 4.34 -0.10 3.08
C ASN A 102 4.17 1.35 3.46
N LYS A 103 5.03 2.18 2.91
CA LYS A 103 5.01 3.62 3.12
C LYS A 103 4.71 4.30 1.79
N PRO A 104 3.61 5.07 1.68
CA PRO A 104 3.44 5.94 0.52
C PRO A 104 4.56 7.00 0.51
N ILE A 105 5.15 7.21 -0.66
CA ILE A 105 6.23 8.19 -0.88
C ILE A 105 5.70 9.60 -0.61
N GLN A 106 4.49 9.87 -1.10
CA GLN A 106 3.76 11.13 -0.99
C GLN A 106 2.27 10.85 -1.20
N SER A 107 1.40 11.80 -0.83
CA SER A 107 -0.02 11.72 -1.17
C SER A 107 -0.48 13.00 -1.82
N TYR A 108 -1.07 12.88 -3.00
CA TYR A 108 -1.77 14.00 -3.60
C TYR A 108 -3.20 14.08 -3.07
N TYR A 109 -3.85 15.24 -3.20
CA TYR A 109 -5.25 15.36 -2.84
C TYR A 109 -6.03 16.35 -3.71
N GLU A 110 -7.33 16.11 -3.82
CA GLU A 110 -8.34 17.01 -4.38
C GLU A 110 -9.52 17.12 -3.40
N TRP A 111 -10.19 18.27 -3.39
CA TRP A 111 -11.33 18.50 -2.50
C TRP A 111 -12.55 18.92 -3.31
N PHE A 112 -13.63 18.17 -3.17
CA PHE A 112 -14.93 18.44 -3.76
C PHE A 112 -15.98 18.84 -2.72
N ILE A 113 -16.89 19.73 -3.11
CA ILE A 113 -18.10 20.07 -2.37
C ILE A 113 -19.34 19.84 -3.22
N ALA A 114 -20.44 19.52 -2.56
CA ALA A 114 -21.76 19.47 -3.16
C ALA A 114 -22.74 20.19 -2.25
N GLN A 115 -23.38 21.22 -2.81
CA GLN A 115 -24.39 22.02 -2.15
C GLN A 115 -25.56 22.22 -3.12
N SER A 116 -26.77 22.05 -2.62
CA SER A 116 -28.00 22.51 -3.28
C SER A 116 -28.33 23.91 -2.78
N ASP A 117 -28.95 24.72 -3.64
CA ASP A 117 -29.34 26.11 -3.36
C ASP A 117 -30.33 26.25 -2.18
N ASN A 118 -31.05 25.18 -1.79
CA ASN A 118 -32.11 25.22 -0.77
C ASN A 118 -31.83 24.41 0.51
N ILE A 119 -30.65 23.76 0.65
CA ILE A 119 -30.39 22.84 1.76
C ILE A 119 -29.29 23.37 2.69
N GLU A 120 -29.56 23.31 4.01
CA GLU A 120 -28.62 23.69 5.07
C GLU A 120 -27.45 22.72 5.28
N THR A 121 -27.37 21.67 4.46
CA THR A 121 -26.31 20.66 4.55
C THR A 121 -25.43 20.74 3.33
N ILE A 122 -24.14 20.93 3.56
CA ILE A 122 -23.11 20.86 2.52
C ILE A 122 -22.36 19.56 2.71
N TYR A 123 -22.22 18.81 1.62
CA TYR A 123 -21.40 17.61 1.61
C TYR A 123 -20.03 17.93 1.03
N SER A 124 -19.03 17.30 1.60
CA SER A 124 -17.63 17.52 1.24
C SER A 124 -16.96 16.17 1.08
N CYS A 125 -16.09 16.05 0.08
CA CYS A 125 -15.28 14.86 -0.13
C CYS A 125 -13.83 15.25 -0.40
N LEU A 126 -12.92 14.73 0.44
CA LEU A 126 -11.49 14.78 0.18
C LEU A 126 -11.08 13.49 -0.52
N VAL A 127 -10.55 13.62 -1.74
CA VAL A 127 -10.00 12.50 -2.50
C VAL A 127 -8.49 12.52 -2.34
N LEU A 128 -7.95 11.47 -1.74
CA LEU A 128 -6.52 11.26 -1.54
C LEU A 128 -5.98 10.28 -2.58
N TYR A 129 -4.78 10.56 -3.07
CA TYR A 129 -4.04 9.74 -4.02
C TYR A 129 -2.68 9.36 -3.44
N PRO A 130 -2.61 8.35 -2.56
CA PRO A 130 -1.34 7.83 -2.06
C PRO A 130 -0.50 7.28 -3.21
N ILE A 131 0.76 7.73 -3.29
CA ILE A 131 1.74 7.30 -4.29
C ILE A 131 2.69 6.29 -3.67
N PHE A 132 2.79 5.13 -4.30
CA PHE A 132 3.72 4.06 -3.93
C PHE A 132 4.82 3.93 -4.98
N SER A 133 5.93 3.30 -4.61
CA SER A 133 7.03 2.97 -5.54
C SER A 133 6.56 2.11 -6.72
N GLY A 134 5.43 1.40 -6.56
CA GLY A 134 4.80 0.53 -7.54
C GLY A 134 4.12 -0.72 -6.97
N LYS A 135 3.60 -1.57 -7.87
CA LYS A 135 2.84 -2.79 -7.53
C LYS A 135 3.62 -4.07 -7.79
N THR A 136 3.29 -5.11 -7.04
CA THR A 136 3.89 -6.44 -7.16
C THR A 136 2.81 -7.52 -7.15
N HIS A 137 2.94 -8.49 -8.05
CA HIS A 137 2.08 -9.68 -8.12
C HIS A 137 2.77 -10.91 -7.51
N PRO A 138 2.07 -11.81 -6.78
CA PRO A 138 2.66 -13.03 -6.21
C PRO A 138 3.24 -13.97 -7.29
N ASP A 139 2.56 -14.08 -8.44
CA ASP A 139 3.13 -14.76 -9.60
C ASP A 139 4.30 -13.95 -10.20
N LYS A 140 5.52 -14.49 -10.04
CA LYS A 140 6.77 -13.85 -10.51
C LYS A 140 6.84 -13.65 -12.01
N GLY A 141 6.21 -14.51 -12.79
CA GLY A 141 6.16 -14.38 -14.24
C GLY A 141 5.28 -13.19 -14.62
N PHE A 142 4.04 -13.21 -14.14
CA PHE A 142 3.08 -12.13 -14.34
C PHE A 142 3.62 -10.79 -13.87
N ASN A 143 4.17 -10.73 -12.64
CA ASN A 143 4.78 -9.52 -12.09
C ASN A 143 5.82 -8.93 -13.02
N ARG A 144 6.67 -9.79 -13.61
CA ARG A 144 7.72 -9.32 -14.53
C ARG A 144 7.16 -8.73 -15.81
N ALA A 145 6.15 -9.35 -16.41
CA ALA A 145 5.48 -8.81 -17.58
C ALA A 145 4.77 -7.48 -17.26
N TYR A 146 4.14 -7.41 -16.09
CA TYR A 146 3.48 -6.20 -15.60
C TYR A 146 4.46 -5.04 -15.39
N LYS A 147 5.64 -5.29 -14.79
CA LYS A 147 6.70 -4.27 -14.69
C LYS A 147 7.20 -3.78 -16.06
N ILE A 148 7.25 -4.66 -17.08
CA ILE A 148 7.57 -4.24 -18.47
C ILE A 148 6.46 -3.33 -19.01
N TYR A 149 5.20 -3.65 -18.76
CA TYR A 149 4.06 -2.81 -19.12
C TYR A 149 4.16 -1.42 -18.48
N GLU A 150 4.37 -1.34 -17.16
CA GLU A 150 4.52 -0.08 -16.42
C GLU A 150 5.63 0.80 -17.02
N GLU A 151 6.83 0.24 -17.23
CA GLU A 151 7.95 0.96 -17.84
C GLU A 151 7.65 1.43 -19.28
N THR A 152 6.90 0.65 -20.05
CA THR A 152 6.68 0.91 -21.48
C THR A 152 5.53 1.90 -21.70
N VAL A 153 4.39 1.66 -21.06
CA VAL A 153 3.14 2.42 -21.27
C VAL A 153 3.10 3.64 -20.36
N LEU A 154 3.42 3.46 -19.07
CA LEU A 154 3.36 4.50 -18.05
C LEU A 154 4.70 5.26 -17.90
N SER A 155 5.81 4.70 -18.38
CA SER A 155 7.17 5.25 -18.25
C SER A 155 7.60 5.55 -16.82
N ASN A 156 6.96 4.89 -15.85
CA ASN A 156 7.30 4.87 -14.45
C ASN A 156 6.73 3.58 -13.85
N LYS A 157 7.26 3.18 -12.70
CA LYS A 157 6.76 2.03 -11.93
C LYS A 157 5.84 2.43 -10.79
N ILE A 158 5.72 3.73 -10.53
CA ILE A 158 4.93 4.22 -9.41
C ILE A 158 3.50 3.75 -9.53
N ASP A 159 2.88 3.52 -8.38
CA ASP A 159 1.47 3.23 -8.32
C ASP A 159 0.72 4.30 -7.54
N ILE A 160 -0.57 4.44 -7.86
CA ILE A 160 -1.45 5.44 -7.30
C ILE A 160 -2.71 4.71 -6.82
N THR A 161 -2.91 4.71 -5.51
CA THR A 161 -4.18 4.31 -4.90
C THR A 161 -5.11 5.52 -4.81
N GLN A 162 -6.41 5.29 -4.60
CA GLN A 162 -7.37 6.34 -4.32
C GLN A 162 -8.20 6.02 -3.08
N ILE A 163 -8.37 7.03 -2.22
CA ILE A 163 -9.15 6.97 -0.98
C ILE A 163 -10.04 8.20 -0.92
N GLU A 164 -11.31 8.00 -0.62
CA GLU A 164 -12.28 9.09 -0.50
C GLU A 164 -12.69 9.22 0.96
N ILE A 165 -12.66 10.44 1.48
CA ILE A 165 -13.06 10.77 2.84
C ILE A 165 -14.25 11.71 2.76
N TYR A 166 -15.38 11.28 3.31
CA TYR A 166 -16.66 11.98 3.22
C TYR A 166 -16.94 12.74 4.51
N PHE A 167 -17.37 13.99 4.36
CA PHE A 167 -17.70 14.90 5.44
C PHE A 167 -19.07 15.54 5.23
N LYS A 168 -19.68 15.93 6.34
CA LYS A 168 -20.88 16.77 6.41
C LYS A 168 -20.50 18.10 7.05
N ILE A 169 -20.99 19.20 6.48
CA ILE A 169 -20.78 20.56 6.98
C ILE A 169 -22.15 21.19 7.24
N ASN A 170 -22.27 21.89 8.37
CA ASN A 170 -23.42 22.74 8.66
C ASN A 170 -23.32 24.04 7.84
N SER A 171 -24.33 24.34 7.01
CA SER A 171 -24.31 25.47 6.05
C SER A 171 -24.11 26.84 6.68
N LYS A 172 -24.30 26.99 8.00
CA LYS A 172 -24.13 28.27 8.68
C LYS A 172 -22.68 28.79 8.64
N ASN A 173 -21.69 27.92 8.39
CA ASN A 173 -20.31 28.36 8.22
C ASN A 173 -19.51 27.41 7.30
N PRO A 174 -19.72 27.46 5.97
CA PRO A 174 -19.22 26.47 5.01
C PRO A 174 -17.69 26.40 4.89
N ASN A 175 -17.00 27.46 5.30
CA ASN A 175 -15.55 27.56 5.26
C ASN A 175 -14.89 27.21 6.60
N ASN A 176 -15.69 26.93 7.65
CA ASN A 176 -15.13 26.53 8.94
C ASN A 176 -14.77 25.04 8.92
N LEU A 177 -13.48 24.78 8.76
CA LEU A 177 -12.87 23.47 8.83
C LEU A 177 -13.25 22.69 10.11
N GLU A 178 -13.41 23.38 11.24
CA GLU A 178 -13.74 22.76 12.53
C GLU A 178 -15.19 22.24 12.61
N SER A 179 -16.04 22.61 11.65
CA SER A 179 -17.43 22.14 11.55
C SER A 179 -17.61 20.90 10.67
N LEU A 180 -16.51 20.33 10.17
CA LEU A 180 -16.50 19.09 9.38
C LEU A 180 -16.79 17.88 10.27
N GLU A 181 -17.97 17.29 10.09
CA GLU A 181 -18.33 16.01 10.69
C GLU A 181 -17.92 14.89 9.73
N LEU A 182 -16.99 14.01 10.16
CA LEU A 182 -16.54 12.87 9.37
C LEU A 182 -17.65 11.81 9.27
N ILE A 183 -18.09 11.51 8.05
CA ILE A 183 -19.09 10.47 7.76
C ILE A 183 -18.39 9.11 7.66
N GLY A 184 -17.30 9.03 6.90
CA GLY A 184 -16.56 7.78 6.69
C GLY A 184 -15.66 7.80 5.48
N TYR A 185 -15.23 6.60 5.09
CA TYR A 185 -14.21 6.36 4.08
C TYR A 185 -14.77 5.48 2.96
N PHE A 186 -14.36 5.73 1.71
CA PHE A 186 -14.64 4.87 0.57
C PHE A 186 -13.35 4.60 -0.20
N PHE A 187 -12.98 3.33 -0.29
CA PHE A 187 -11.77 2.92 -1.00
C PHE A 187 -11.89 1.45 -1.40
N LYS A 188 -10.97 1.02 -2.26
CA LYS A 188 -10.86 -0.35 -2.72
C LYS A 188 -10.46 -1.30 -1.58
N TYR A 189 -11.28 -2.31 -1.33
CA TYR A 189 -11.13 -3.30 -0.28
C TYR A 189 -11.16 -4.73 -0.84
N GLY A 190 -10.44 -5.62 -0.16
CA GLY A 190 -10.29 -7.02 -0.55
C GLY A 190 -11.08 -7.86 0.43
N GLU A 191 -12.17 -8.44 -0.02
CA GLU A 191 -13.08 -9.18 0.84
C GLU A 191 -12.63 -10.63 1.02
N GLY A 192 -12.40 -11.03 2.27
CA GLY A 192 -12.60 -12.41 2.72
C GLY A 192 -11.51 -13.46 2.43
N GLN A 193 -10.21 -13.17 2.56
CA GLN A 193 -9.18 -14.24 2.49
C GLN A 193 -7.83 -13.92 3.14
N GLN A 194 -6.99 -14.95 3.33
CA GLN A 194 -5.64 -14.85 3.91
C GLN A 194 -4.68 -14.07 2.97
N PHE A 195 -3.59 -13.55 3.54
CA PHE A 195 -2.57 -12.65 2.99
C PHE A 195 -1.91 -13.08 1.65
N PHE A 196 -2.28 -14.21 1.05
CA PHE A 196 -1.67 -14.79 -0.15
C PHE A 196 -2.67 -15.41 -1.15
N ASP A 197 -3.98 -15.22 -0.96
CA ASP A 197 -4.95 -15.85 -1.85
C ASP A 197 -5.07 -15.09 -3.18
N GLU A 198 -4.66 -15.74 -4.27
CA GLU A 198 -4.78 -15.23 -5.63
C GLU A 198 -6.25 -15.00 -6.04
N ASN A 199 -7.20 -15.62 -5.32
CA ASN A 199 -8.64 -15.49 -5.53
C ASN A 199 -9.29 -14.34 -4.74
N THR A 200 -8.49 -13.54 -4.00
CA THR A 200 -9.02 -12.36 -3.29
C THR A 200 -9.73 -11.46 -4.29
N ASN A 201 -11.01 -11.14 -4.06
CA ASN A 201 -11.71 -10.16 -4.88
C ASN A 201 -11.16 -8.77 -4.55
N ARG A 202 -10.27 -8.26 -5.40
CA ARG A 202 -9.58 -6.99 -5.21
C ARG A 202 -10.48 -5.80 -5.53
N ASP A 203 -11.64 -6.03 -6.15
CA ASP A 203 -12.32 -5.02 -6.96
C ASP A 203 -13.49 -4.34 -6.25
N VAL A 204 -13.63 -4.60 -4.94
CA VAL A 204 -14.77 -4.14 -4.18
C VAL A 204 -14.45 -2.80 -3.56
N TRP A 205 -14.94 -1.73 -4.18
CA TRP A 205 -15.02 -0.44 -3.51
C TRP A 205 -16.05 -0.52 -2.40
N ARG A 206 -15.65 -0.21 -1.16
CA ARG A 206 -16.50 -0.37 0.01
C ARG A 206 -16.48 0.86 0.89
N PHE A 207 -17.66 1.18 1.43
CA PHE A 207 -17.82 2.25 2.39
C PHE A 207 -17.61 1.74 3.82
N PHE A 208 -16.89 2.53 4.60
CA PHE A 208 -16.58 2.28 6.00
C PHE A 208 -16.97 3.51 6.83
N GLU A 209 -17.90 3.33 7.77
CA GLU A 209 -18.25 4.39 8.72
C GLU A 209 -17.06 4.76 9.61
N ALA A 210 -16.94 6.06 9.91
CA ALA A 210 -15.90 6.60 10.75
C ALA A 210 -15.80 5.90 12.13
N LEU A 211 -16.95 5.58 12.74
CA LEU A 211 -17.04 4.99 14.09
C LEU A 211 -16.60 3.53 14.16
N LYS A 212 -16.69 2.75 13.06
CA LYS A 212 -16.26 1.34 13.02
C LYS A 212 -14.77 1.17 12.67
N SER A 213 -14.12 2.22 12.17
CA SER A 213 -12.72 2.17 11.69
C SER A 213 -11.65 2.02 12.79
N LYS A 214 -12.01 2.04 14.08
CA LYS A 214 -11.05 1.97 15.20
C LYS A 214 -10.78 0.57 15.75
N GLU A 215 -11.68 -0.38 15.57
CA GLU A 215 -11.60 -1.70 16.24
C GLU A 215 -11.39 -2.89 15.30
N ASP A 216 -11.66 -2.75 14.01
CA ASP A 216 -11.56 -3.84 13.06
C ASP A 216 -10.24 -3.77 12.26
N ASN A 217 -9.53 -4.91 12.21
CA ASN A 217 -8.33 -5.10 11.37
C ASN A 217 -8.73 -5.16 9.89
N PHE A 218 -8.99 -4.01 9.29
CA PHE A 218 -9.27 -3.91 7.86
C PHE A 218 -7.95 -3.86 7.11
N ILE A 219 -7.52 -5.00 6.57
CA ILE A 219 -6.40 -5.08 5.63
C ILE A 219 -6.74 -4.18 4.43
N SER A 220 -6.02 -3.07 4.27
CA SER A 220 -6.17 -2.25 3.06
C SER A 220 -5.57 -3.03 1.89
N VAL A 221 -6.31 -3.20 0.80
CA VAL A 221 -5.77 -3.82 -0.43
C VAL A 221 -4.62 -3.00 -1.01
N ALA A 222 -4.57 -1.71 -0.72
CA ALA A 222 -3.40 -0.89 -1.00
C ALA A 222 -2.13 -1.50 -0.38
N ASN A 223 -2.18 -2.09 0.81
CA ASN A 223 -1.00 -2.75 1.38
C ASN A 223 -0.64 -4.06 0.67
N TRP A 224 -1.59 -4.76 0.06
CA TRP A 224 -1.32 -6.08 -0.52
C TRP A 224 -0.49 -6.01 -1.81
N ASP A 225 -0.88 -5.13 -2.75
CA ASP A 225 -0.16 -4.99 -4.03
C ASP A 225 1.23 -4.34 -3.85
N HIS A 226 1.49 -3.63 -2.75
CA HIS A 226 2.74 -2.86 -2.56
C HIS A 226 3.77 -3.56 -1.66
N LEU A 227 3.35 -4.56 -0.86
CA LEU A 227 4.21 -5.14 0.21
C LEU A 227 5.50 -5.75 -0.32
N TYR A 228 5.42 -6.42 -1.46
CA TYR A 228 6.53 -7.16 -2.02
C TYR A 228 7.49 -6.32 -2.83
N GLU A 229 7.09 -5.12 -3.24
CA GLU A 229 7.98 -4.26 -4.01
C GLU A 229 9.18 -3.85 -3.18
N TRP A 230 8.94 -3.51 -1.91
CA TRP A 230 9.99 -3.23 -0.94
C TRP A 230 10.94 -4.41 -0.73
N ARG A 231 10.42 -5.65 -0.78
CA ARG A 231 11.26 -6.85 -0.64
C ARG A 231 12.19 -7.04 -1.83
N ASP A 232 11.73 -6.74 -3.04
CA ASP A 232 12.56 -6.78 -4.25
C ASP A 232 13.55 -5.61 -4.29
N ASP A 233 13.14 -4.40 -3.90
CA ASP A 233 14.01 -3.21 -3.82
C ASP A 233 15.11 -3.35 -2.75
N LEU A 234 14.79 -3.94 -1.58
CA LEU A 234 15.76 -4.24 -0.52
C LEU A 234 16.85 -5.23 -0.94
N VAL A 235 16.61 -6.07 -1.96
CA VAL A 235 17.63 -7.00 -2.48
C VAL A 235 18.67 -6.26 -3.32
N PHE A 236 18.32 -5.13 -3.94
CA PHE A 236 19.19 -4.40 -4.87
C PHE A 236 19.70 -3.05 -4.33
N ASP A 237 19.00 -2.42 -3.38
CA ASP A 237 19.27 -1.07 -2.86
C ASP A 237 19.56 -1.08 -1.34
N PHE A 238 20.27 -2.10 -0.84
CA PHE A 238 20.67 -2.22 0.56
C PHE A 238 21.40 -0.96 1.08
N ASP A 239 22.17 -0.30 0.23
CA ASP A 239 22.99 0.86 0.61
C ASP A 239 22.15 2.13 0.89
N LYS A 240 20.90 2.16 0.38
CA LYS A 240 19.93 3.26 0.58
C LYS A 240 19.00 3.03 1.78
N LEU A 241 19.22 1.96 2.54
CA LEU A 241 18.44 1.60 3.74
C LEU A 241 18.32 2.72 4.78
N HIS A 242 19.30 3.63 4.84
CA HIS A 242 19.32 4.73 5.80
C HIS A 242 18.39 5.90 5.39
N GLU A 243 18.20 6.15 4.08
CA GLU A 243 17.18 7.07 3.57
C GLU A 243 15.77 6.45 3.62
N LEU A 244 15.71 5.12 3.59
CA LEU A 244 14.50 4.30 3.53
C LEU A 244 14.17 3.61 4.86
N ALA A 245 14.61 4.18 5.99
CA ALA A 245 14.52 3.55 7.32
C ALA A 245 13.12 2.95 7.58
N PRO A 246 12.99 1.61 7.73
CA PRO A 246 11.70 0.91 7.79
C PRO A 246 10.96 1.07 9.13
N TRP A 247 11.43 1.97 10.01
CA TRP A 247 10.97 2.07 11.40
C TRP A 247 10.06 3.25 11.67
N ILE A 248 9.89 4.15 10.69
CA ILE A 248 9.02 5.30 10.84
C ILE A 248 8.06 5.28 9.66
N ILE A 249 6.85 4.79 9.94
CA ILE A 249 5.66 5.27 9.26
C ILE A 249 5.75 6.79 9.37
N LEU A 250 6.19 7.47 8.29
CA LEU A 250 5.93 8.89 8.22
C LEU A 250 4.42 8.92 8.02
N ARG A 251 3.70 9.17 9.13
CA ARG A 251 2.39 9.79 9.00
C ARG A 251 2.57 10.92 8.00
N TRP A 252 1.61 11.05 7.10
CA TRP A 252 1.62 12.22 6.25
C TRP A 252 1.85 13.47 7.11
N ASN A 253 2.55 14.43 6.55
CA ASN A 253 2.83 15.70 7.17
C ASN A 253 2.64 16.76 6.09
N ASN A 254 2.69 18.03 6.48
CA ASN A 254 2.48 19.13 5.56
C ASN A 254 3.49 19.15 4.39
N LEU A 255 4.60 18.40 4.46
CA LEU A 255 5.61 18.31 3.41
C LEU A 255 5.30 17.25 2.33
N ASN A 256 4.53 16.21 2.66
CA ASN A 256 4.23 15.11 1.75
C ASN A 256 2.75 15.04 1.32
N LEU A 257 1.90 15.92 1.85
CA LEU A 257 0.56 16.21 1.35
C LEU A 257 0.62 17.33 0.31
N ILE A 258 0.32 17.00 -0.94
CA ILE A 258 0.46 17.93 -2.06
C ILE A 258 -0.87 18.06 -2.79
N THR A 259 -1.31 19.28 -3.09
CA THR A 259 -2.54 19.45 -3.90
C THR A 259 -2.30 18.94 -5.32
N LEU A 260 -3.24 18.16 -5.87
CA LEU A 260 -3.10 17.60 -7.21
C LEU A 260 -3.37 18.68 -8.27
N THR A 261 -2.31 19.20 -8.88
CA THR A 261 -2.41 20.18 -9.98
C THR A 261 -2.53 19.50 -11.35
N PRO A 262 -3.00 20.20 -12.40
CA PRO A 262 -2.98 19.68 -13.77
C PRO A 262 -1.58 19.24 -14.24
N GLU A 263 -0.54 19.98 -13.87
CA GLU A 263 0.86 19.63 -14.18
C GLU A 263 1.28 18.34 -13.47
N ALA A 264 0.89 18.17 -12.20
CA ALA A 264 1.12 16.94 -11.46
C ALA A 264 0.40 15.75 -12.10
N LYS A 265 -0.86 15.91 -12.53
CA LYS A 265 -1.61 14.88 -13.28
C LYS A 265 -0.90 14.48 -14.57
N LYS A 266 -0.32 15.44 -15.30
CA LYS A 266 0.48 15.18 -16.51
C LYS A 266 1.76 14.40 -16.19
N LYS A 267 2.49 14.80 -15.14
CA LYS A 267 3.73 14.12 -14.69
C LYS A 267 3.47 12.68 -14.27
N LEU A 268 2.38 12.46 -13.54
CA LEU A 268 1.95 11.15 -13.05
C LEU A 268 1.23 10.31 -14.11
N ARG A 269 1.02 10.88 -15.31
CA ARG A 269 0.30 10.30 -16.44
C ARG A 269 -1.09 9.79 -16.08
N PHE A 270 -1.85 10.61 -15.35
CA PHE A 270 -3.22 10.28 -14.95
C PHE A 270 -4.08 9.84 -16.13
N GLY A 271 -3.97 10.47 -17.30
CA GLY A 271 -4.77 10.07 -18.47
C GLY A 271 -4.46 8.68 -19.05
N LYS A 272 -3.30 8.09 -18.71
CA LYS A 272 -2.98 6.69 -19.06
C LYS A 272 -3.37 5.71 -17.95
N ARG A 273 -3.76 6.23 -16.78
CA ARG A 273 -4.21 5.47 -15.63
C ARG A 273 -5.73 5.56 -15.60
N ASN A 274 -6.42 4.46 -15.31
CA ASN A 274 -7.88 4.45 -15.28
C ASN A 274 -8.42 4.98 -13.93
N ILE A 275 -7.92 6.15 -13.51
CA ILE A 275 -8.24 6.79 -12.23
C ILE A 275 -9.24 7.92 -12.47
N THR A 276 -10.43 7.79 -11.87
CA THR A 276 -11.46 8.83 -11.92
C THR A 276 -11.35 9.77 -10.73
N THR A 277 -11.29 11.08 -11.00
CA THR A 277 -11.05 12.07 -9.94
C THR A 277 -12.29 12.49 -9.19
N LEU A 278 -13.48 12.35 -9.77
CA LEU A 278 -14.73 12.70 -9.11
C LEU A 278 -15.04 11.72 -7.98
N PRO A 279 -15.57 12.19 -6.83
CA PRO A 279 -16.03 11.31 -5.77
C PRO A 279 -17.11 10.36 -6.27
N LYS A 280 -17.02 9.10 -5.85
CA LYS A 280 -17.85 8.02 -6.38
C LYS A 280 -19.23 7.97 -5.75
N LEU A 281 -19.30 8.21 -4.44
CA LEU A 281 -20.53 8.17 -3.68
C LEU A 281 -21.22 9.54 -3.66
N LYS A 282 -22.53 9.50 -3.40
CA LYS A 282 -23.40 10.66 -3.25
C LYS A 282 -24.08 10.57 -1.89
N PRO A 283 -23.52 11.17 -0.82
CA PRO A 283 -24.10 11.12 0.52
C PRO A 283 -25.54 11.62 0.60
N TRP A 284 -25.95 12.51 -0.30
CA TRP A 284 -27.32 13.02 -0.40
C TRP A 284 -28.30 12.07 -1.09
N ALA A 285 -27.83 11.02 -1.77
CA ALA A 285 -28.67 10.10 -2.54
C ALA A 285 -29.23 8.93 -1.71
N GLY A 286 -28.89 8.85 -0.42
CA GLY A 286 -29.37 7.82 0.50
C GLY A 286 -28.23 7.08 1.20
N ASP A 287 -28.53 5.87 1.65
CA ASP A 287 -27.62 5.01 2.43
C ASP A 287 -26.32 4.71 1.67
N LEU A 288 -25.18 5.18 2.22
CA LEU A 288 -23.85 5.02 1.61
C LEU A 288 -23.40 3.57 1.52
N PHE A 289 -23.88 2.67 2.40
CA PHE A 289 -23.52 1.25 2.34
C PHE A 289 -24.12 0.52 1.14
N LYS A 290 -25.21 1.05 0.58
CA LYS A 290 -25.91 0.46 -0.57
C LYS A 290 -25.46 1.05 -1.90
N GLN A 291 -24.57 2.05 -1.87
CA GLN A 291 -24.05 2.65 -3.09
C GLN A 291 -22.85 1.86 -3.58
N GLU A 292 -22.94 1.38 -4.82
CA GLU A 292 -21.87 0.64 -5.47
C GLU A 292 -21.14 1.52 -6.49
N TYR A 293 -19.87 1.21 -6.70
CA TYR A 293 -19.06 1.81 -7.76
C TYR A 293 -18.32 0.72 -8.52
N HIS A 294 -18.46 0.74 -9.84
CA HIS A 294 -17.81 -0.19 -10.75
C HIS A 294 -17.03 0.59 -11.81
N ASN A 295 -15.76 0.26 -12.01
CA ASN A 295 -14.92 0.83 -13.05
C ASN A 295 -14.37 -0.28 -13.95
N GLU A 296 -14.98 -0.48 -15.12
CA GLU A 296 -14.62 -1.56 -16.05
C GLU A 296 -13.17 -1.45 -16.57
N ALA A 297 -12.64 -0.22 -16.62
CA ALA A 297 -11.31 0.07 -17.10
C ALA A 297 -10.23 -0.16 -16.02
N GLU A 298 -10.59 -0.32 -14.75
CA GLU A 298 -9.64 -0.38 -13.64
C GLU A 298 -8.59 -1.50 -13.77
N TYR A 299 -8.89 -2.59 -14.49
CA TYR A 299 -8.00 -3.74 -14.72
C TYR A 299 -7.49 -3.85 -16.15
N ASN A 300 -7.63 -2.79 -16.94
CA ASN A 300 -7.20 -2.85 -18.34
C ASN A 300 -5.70 -3.18 -18.45
N ASP A 301 -4.88 -2.66 -17.54
CA ASP A 301 -3.45 -2.95 -17.44
C ASP A 301 -3.17 -4.45 -17.16
N LEU A 302 -3.89 -5.06 -16.22
CA LEU A 302 -3.79 -6.49 -15.92
C LEU A 302 -4.26 -7.34 -17.10
N LYS A 303 -5.41 -7.00 -17.69
CA LYS A 303 -5.97 -7.68 -18.87
C LYS A 303 -5.02 -7.60 -20.06
N VAL A 304 -4.47 -6.42 -20.36
CA VAL A 304 -3.47 -6.22 -21.42
C VAL A 304 -2.22 -7.05 -21.15
N THR A 305 -1.76 -7.10 -19.88
CA THR A 305 -0.60 -7.90 -19.48
C THR A 305 -0.87 -9.40 -19.66
N GLN A 306 -2.03 -9.90 -19.23
CA GLN A 306 -2.44 -11.29 -19.43
C GLN A 306 -2.50 -11.65 -20.92
N ASN A 307 -3.11 -10.78 -21.73
CA ASN A 307 -3.20 -10.96 -23.18
C ASN A 307 -1.82 -10.99 -23.85
N ALA A 308 -0.91 -10.11 -23.44
CA ALA A 308 0.46 -10.11 -23.95
C ALA A 308 1.19 -11.43 -23.64
N ILE A 309 1.03 -11.94 -22.41
CA ILE A 309 1.65 -13.20 -22.03
C ILE A 309 1.06 -14.35 -22.86
N LYS A 310 -0.26 -14.43 -22.99
CA LYS A 310 -0.92 -15.45 -23.80
C LYS A 310 -0.50 -15.38 -25.27
N ALA A 311 -0.37 -14.18 -25.84
CA ALA A 311 0.01 -14.00 -27.23
C ALA A 311 1.47 -14.38 -27.53
N ILE A 312 2.39 -14.11 -26.60
CA ILE A 312 3.84 -14.31 -26.82
C ILE A 312 4.31 -15.69 -26.36
N LEU A 313 3.75 -16.19 -25.24
CA LEU A 313 4.19 -17.43 -24.60
C LEU A 313 3.16 -18.56 -24.64
N GLY A 314 1.92 -18.29 -25.08
CA GLY A 314 0.83 -19.27 -25.10
C GLY A 314 0.14 -19.48 -23.75
N ASP A 315 -0.75 -20.48 -23.68
CA ASP A 315 -1.44 -20.90 -22.45
C ASP A 315 -0.50 -21.78 -21.60
N ILE A 316 0.43 -21.17 -20.86
CA ILE A 316 1.40 -21.88 -20.01
C ILE A 316 1.34 -21.34 -18.56
N ILE A 317 1.65 -22.20 -17.58
CA ILE A 317 1.78 -21.86 -16.15
C ILE A 317 2.79 -20.72 -15.97
N LEU A 318 2.29 -19.54 -15.60
CA LEU A 318 2.99 -18.26 -15.52
C LEU A 318 4.16 -18.27 -14.50
N SER A 319 3.96 -18.92 -13.35
CA SER A 319 4.88 -18.90 -12.21
C SER A 319 6.28 -19.45 -12.48
N LYS A 320 6.45 -20.30 -13.50
CA LYS A 320 7.73 -20.93 -13.87
C LYS A 320 8.48 -20.23 -15.01
N ASN A 321 7.89 -19.22 -15.65
CA ASN A 321 8.39 -18.66 -16.92
C ASN A 321 9.02 -17.27 -16.84
N SER A 322 9.35 -16.75 -15.65
CA SER A 322 9.97 -15.41 -15.50
C SER A 322 11.25 -15.23 -16.34
N LYS A 323 12.05 -16.29 -16.51
CA LYS A 323 13.24 -16.29 -17.38
C LYS A 323 12.87 -16.15 -18.86
N GLN A 324 11.78 -16.77 -19.30
CA GLN A 324 11.30 -16.68 -20.69
C GLN A 324 10.74 -15.29 -21.00
N ILE A 325 10.04 -14.67 -20.04
CA ILE A 325 9.57 -13.28 -20.17
C ILE A 325 10.77 -12.34 -20.35
N LYS A 326 11.85 -12.54 -19.57
CA LYS A 326 13.09 -11.77 -19.74
C LYS A 326 13.71 -11.96 -21.13
N LYS A 327 13.73 -13.18 -21.66
CA LYS A 327 14.25 -13.45 -23.01
C LYS A 327 13.42 -12.77 -24.11
N ASN A 328 12.11 -12.66 -23.91
CA ASN A 328 11.17 -12.06 -24.86
C ASN A 328 10.87 -10.58 -24.58
N PHE A 329 11.73 -9.89 -23.83
CA PHE A 329 11.49 -8.52 -23.36
C PHE A 329 11.09 -7.55 -24.48
N ASN A 330 11.77 -7.59 -25.63
CA ASN A 330 11.45 -6.71 -26.76
C ASN A 330 10.08 -7.02 -27.36
N ASN A 331 9.69 -8.29 -27.47
CA ASN A 331 8.38 -8.70 -27.97
C ASN A 331 7.26 -8.19 -27.07
N PHE A 332 7.46 -8.24 -25.74
CA PHE A 332 6.51 -7.65 -24.78
C PHE A 332 6.39 -6.14 -24.94
N LYS A 333 7.51 -5.42 -25.08
CA LYS A 333 7.49 -3.97 -25.33
C LYS A 333 6.72 -3.61 -26.60
N GLU A 334 7.02 -4.30 -27.70
CA GLU A 334 6.34 -4.08 -28.98
C GLU A 334 4.85 -4.37 -28.89
N PHE A 335 4.46 -5.44 -28.17
CA PHE A 335 3.06 -5.76 -27.95
C PHE A 335 2.35 -4.64 -27.19
N PHE A 336 2.93 -4.16 -26.10
CA PHE A 336 2.31 -3.10 -25.29
C PHE A 336 2.16 -1.81 -26.08
N VAL A 337 3.19 -1.35 -26.80
CA VAL A 337 3.10 -0.13 -27.63
C VAL A 337 2.00 -0.21 -28.70
N LYS A 338 1.71 -1.41 -29.23
CA LYS A 338 0.67 -1.60 -30.25
C LYS A 338 -0.75 -1.69 -29.70
N ASN A 339 -0.90 -2.08 -28.43
CA ASN A 339 -2.19 -2.46 -27.84
C ASN A 339 -2.63 -1.56 -26.67
N THR A 340 -1.92 -0.45 -26.43
CA THR A 340 -2.26 0.64 -25.50
C THR A 340 -1.94 1.99 -26.10
#